data_AF-A0A430AXP0-F1
#
_entry.id   AF-A0A430AXP0-F1
#
_cell.length_a   1.000
_cell.length_b   1.000
_cell.length_c   1.000
_cell.angle_alpha   90.00
_cell.angle_beta   90.00
_cell.angle_gamma   90.00
#
_symmetry.space_group_name_H-M   'P 1'
#
loop_
_entity.id
_entity.type
_entity.pdbx_description
1 polymer ?
#
loop_
_entity_poly.entity_id
_entity_poly.type
_entity_poly.pdbx_seq_one_letter_code
_entity_poly.pdbx_strand_id
1 'polypeptide(L)'
;MKLSTAIKYRFKYQMKAALFFFGYFLLFAIAFPLIGIFVSGTDSTVSSDMLFASMLFMIILAFIGVSSDFKLFIQNGMSRNNIFLSSLISNFTLSLIISCILLGIKQFGNGLLTQKLSLTLFFVDIYTKENLMTSFLLLFIFLLFASSIGSIMGVFNDRVTGYKKLFVIATLIMIPILVSLLVKIISPDFKTSIFSFILKSLGIYPDGNKPFSLVLSLFVIFIVLSIITYLMNYKREIKRINA
;
A
#
# COMPACT_ATOMS: atom_id res chain seq x y z
N MET A 1 12.43 26.18 2.08
CA MET A 1 11.53 25.77 0.97
C MET A 1 10.06 25.91 1.41
N LYS A 2 9.15 26.43 0.55
CA LYS A 2 7.71 26.49 0.87
C LYS A 2 7.06 25.10 0.72
N LEU A 3 6.01 24.83 1.52
CA LEU A 3 5.28 23.55 1.50
C LEU A 3 4.71 23.22 0.11
N SER A 4 4.14 24.21 -0.58
CA SER A 4 3.59 24.02 -1.93
C SER A 4 4.64 23.57 -2.94
N THR A 5 5.86 24.09 -2.85
CA THR A 5 6.97 23.68 -3.71
C THR A 5 7.40 22.25 -3.41
N ALA A 6 7.43 21.85 -2.14
CA ALA A 6 7.80 20.49 -1.73
C ALA A 6 6.79 19.45 -2.24
N ILE A 7 5.49 19.75 -2.12
CA ILE A 7 4.42 18.91 -2.65
C ILE A 7 4.55 18.77 -4.17
N LYS A 8 4.72 19.88 -4.91
CA LYS A 8 4.91 19.85 -6.37
C LYS A 8 6.12 19.01 -6.78
N TYR A 9 7.24 19.16 -6.07
CA TYR A 9 8.46 18.40 -6.33
C TYR A 9 8.21 16.89 -6.18
N ARG A 10 7.68 16.48 -5.03
CA ARG A 10 7.38 15.07 -4.76
C ARG A 10 6.39 14.50 -5.76
N PHE A 11 5.31 15.23 -6.00
CA PHE A 11 4.27 14.80 -6.91
C PHE A 11 4.82 14.57 -8.33
N LYS A 12 5.68 15.46 -8.83
CA LYS A 12 6.33 15.30 -10.14
C LYS A 12 7.18 14.02 -10.20
N TYR A 13 7.96 13.76 -9.16
CA TYR A 13 8.79 12.54 -9.09
C TYR A 13 7.93 11.27 -8.99
N GLN A 14 6.93 11.28 -8.11
CA GLN A 14 6.01 10.16 -7.90
C GLN A 14 5.18 9.84 -9.15
N MET A 15 4.69 10.85 -9.86
CA MET A 15 3.97 10.66 -11.12
C MET A 15 4.86 10.09 -12.23
N LYS A 16 6.13 10.55 -12.32
CA LYS A 16 7.08 9.97 -13.27
C LYS A 16 7.34 8.49 -12.96
N ALA A 17 7.53 8.15 -11.68
CA ALA A 17 7.68 6.76 -11.26
C ALA A 17 6.41 5.92 -11.55
N ALA A 18 5.22 6.48 -11.30
CA ALA A 18 3.95 5.82 -11.60
C ALA A 18 3.78 5.56 -13.10
N LEU A 19 4.20 6.49 -13.96
CA LEU A 19 4.14 6.30 -15.41
C LEU A 19 5.03 5.14 -15.88
N PHE A 20 6.26 5.06 -15.38
CA PHE A 20 7.12 3.91 -15.65
C PHE A 20 6.53 2.60 -15.12
N PHE A 21 6.00 2.62 -13.90
CA PHE A 21 5.34 1.46 -13.31
C PHE A 21 4.17 0.98 -14.18
N PHE A 22 3.29 1.87 -14.62
CA PHE A 22 2.16 1.49 -15.47
C PHE A 22 2.59 0.99 -16.85
N GLY A 23 3.67 1.54 -17.43
CA GLY A 23 4.25 1.02 -18.67
C GLY A 23 4.73 -0.42 -18.53
N TYR A 24 5.49 -0.71 -17.47
CA TYR A 24 5.90 -2.09 -17.15
C TYR A 24 4.70 -2.97 -16.82
N PHE A 25 3.75 -2.45 -16.05
CA PHE A 25 2.55 -3.17 -15.66
C PHE A 25 1.73 -3.64 -16.86
N LEU A 26 1.47 -2.78 -17.86
CA LEU A 26 0.73 -3.18 -19.06
C LEU A 26 1.44 -4.30 -19.83
N LEU A 27 2.77 -4.28 -19.88
CA LEU A 27 3.55 -5.31 -20.56
C LEU A 27 3.41 -6.67 -19.83
N PHE A 28 3.60 -6.69 -18.51
CA PHE A 28 3.58 -7.94 -17.74
C PHE A 28 2.18 -8.45 -17.40
N ALA A 29 1.22 -7.57 -17.14
CA ALA A 29 -0.13 -7.93 -16.71
C ALA A 29 -1.08 -8.20 -17.87
N ILE A 30 -0.79 -7.68 -19.08
CA ILE A 30 -1.65 -7.82 -20.26
C ILE A 30 -0.89 -8.50 -21.41
N ALA A 31 0.23 -7.93 -21.87
CA ALA A 31 0.87 -8.41 -23.11
C ALA A 31 1.41 -9.84 -22.98
N PHE A 32 2.14 -10.16 -21.91
CA PHE A 32 2.66 -11.53 -21.71
C PHE A 32 1.57 -12.59 -21.51
N PRO A 33 0.54 -12.38 -20.68
CA PRO A 33 -0.59 -13.29 -20.59
C PRO A 33 -1.30 -13.50 -21.92
N LEU A 34 -1.51 -12.44 -22.72
CA LEU A 34 -2.10 -12.57 -24.05
C LEU A 34 -1.26 -13.46 -24.96
N ILE A 35 0.06 -13.23 -25.04
CA ILE A 35 0.96 -14.10 -25.82
C ILE A 35 0.85 -15.55 -25.35
N GLY A 36 0.84 -15.80 -24.04
CA GLY A 36 0.68 -17.14 -23.47
C GLY A 36 -0.65 -17.79 -23.89
N ILE A 37 -1.76 -17.05 -23.85
CA ILE A 37 -3.08 -17.55 -24.27
C ILE A 37 -3.08 -17.89 -25.77
N PHE A 38 -2.51 -17.03 -26.61
CA PHE A 38 -2.43 -17.27 -28.05
C PHE A 38 -1.55 -18.48 -28.41
N VAL A 39 -0.45 -18.70 -27.68
CA VAL A 39 0.45 -19.84 -27.92
C VAL A 39 -0.13 -21.15 -27.37
N SER A 40 -0.77 -21.11 -26.21
CA SER A 40 -1.27 -22.30 -25.50
C SER A 40 -2.63 -22.80 -26.05
N GLY A 41 -3.36 -21.97 -26.78
CA GLY A 41 -4.67 -22.33 -27.35
C GLY A 41 -5.74 -22.71 -26.32
N THR A 42 -5.51 -22.38 -25.04
CA THR A 42 -6.34 -22.84 -23.92
C THR A 42 -7.69 -22.11 -23.88
N ASP A 43 -8.74 -22.80 -23.44
CA ASP A 43 -10.10 -22.24 -23.28
C ASP A 43 -10.40 -21.74 -21.86
N SER A 44 -9.49 -21.98 -20.92
CA SER A 44 -9.60 -21.46 -19.55
C SER A 44 -9.37 -19.95 -19.53
N THR A 45 -10.17 -19.25 -18.73
CA THR A 45 -9.97 -17.83 -18.46
C THR A 45 -8.77 -17.64 -17.54
N VAL A 46 -7.80 -16.84 -17.98
CA VAL A 46 -6.65 -16.44 -17.17
C VAL A 46 -7.01 -15.13 -16.48
N SER A 47 -6.84 -15.08 -15.16
CA SER A 47 -7.05 -13.86 -14.38
C SER A 47 -5.71 -13.22 -14.00
N SER A 48 -5.63 -11.90 -14.15
CA SER A 48 -4.45 -11.11 -13.79
C SER A 48 -4.85 -10.14 -12.67
N ASP A 49 -4.25 -10.29 -11.48
CA ASP A 49 -4.52 -9.39 -10.36
C ASP A 49 -3.63 -8.15 -10.41
N MET A 50 -4.28 -6.98 -10.33
CA MET A 50 -3.60 -5.69 -10.44
C MET A 50 -3.35 -5.04 -9.08
N LEU A 51 -4.04 -5.50 -8.04
CA LEU A 51 -4.02 -4.87 -6.73
C LEU A 51 -2.69 -5.14 -6.00
N PHE A 52 -2.21 -6.40 -6.01
CA PHE A 52 -0.98 -6.73 -5.29
C PHE A 52 0.24 -5.98 -5.84
N ALA A 53 0.39 -5.92 -7.16
CA ALA A 53 1.50 -5.21 -7.81
C ALA A 53 1.48 -3.71 -7.49
N SER A 54 0.31 -3.08 -7.52
CA SER A 54 0.16 -1.65 -7.21
C SER A 54 0.38 -1.34 -5.73
N MET A 55 -0.04 -2.22 -4.81
CA MET A 55 0.28 -2.09 -3.39
C MET A 55 1.79 -2.16 -3.13
N LEU A 56 2.50 -3.12 -3.73
CA LEU A 56 3.96 -3.23 -3.62
C LEU A 56 4.66 -1.99 -4.17
N PHE A 57 4.22 -1.49 -5.33
CA PHE A 57 4.73 -0.24 -5.89
C PHE A 57 4.56 0.94 -4.92
N MET A 58 3.38 1.09 -4.31
CA MET A 58 3.12 2.15 -3.33
C MET A 58 4.00 2.03 -2.07
N ILE A 59 4.24 0.81 -1.59
CA ILE A 59 5.15 0.55 -0.46
C ILE A 59 6.57 1.02 -0.81
N ILE A 60 7.10 0.57 -1.95
CA ILE A 60 8.47 0.89 -2.37
C ILE A 60 8.64 2.39 -2.62
N LEU A 61 7.68 3.02 -3.29
CA LEU A 61 7.72 4.44 -3.59
C LEU A 61 7.70 5.29 -2.31
N ALA A 62 6.84 4.95 -1.35
CA ALA A 62 6.80 5.63 -0.06
C ALA A 62 8.06 5.37 0.78
N PHE A 63 8.60 4.15 0.75
CA PHE A 63 9.85 3.78 1.43
C PHE A 63 11.03 4.64 0.96
N ILE A 64 11.23 4.72 -0.36
CA ILE A 64 12.33 5.50 -0.94
C ILE A 64 12.11 6.99 -0.66
N GLY A 65 10.91 7.51 -0.96
CA GLY A 65 10.60 8.93 -0.84
C GLY A 65 10.84 9.50 0.56
N VAL A 66 10.47 8.77 1.61
CA VAL A 66 10.65 9.25 2.99
C VAL A 66 12.13 9.38 3.40
N SER A 67 13.02 8.62 2.78
CA SER A 67 14.47 8.72 3.01
C SER A 67 15.10 9.87 2.22
N SER A 68 14.85 9.92 0.91
CA SER A 68 15.41 10.92 0.00
C SER A 68 14.88 12.32 0.27
N ASP A 69 13.57 12.45 0.42
CA ASP A 69 12.89 13.75 0.51
C ASP A 69 13.19 14.41 1.85
N PHE A 70 13.33 13.61 2.91
CA PHE A 70 13.70 14.13 4.23
C PHE A 70 15.06 14.83 4.19
N LYS A 71 16.07 14.21 3.56
CA LYS A 71 17.41 14.79 3.46
C LYS A 71 17.39 16.07 2.62
N LEU A 72 16.76 16.03 1.45
CA LEU A 72 16.68 17.16 0.54
C LEU A 72 15.93 18.34 1.18
N PHE A 73 14.80 18.10 1.84
CA PHE A 73 14.00 19.18 2.42
C PHE A 73 14.60 19.77 3.69
N ILE A 74 15.25 18.97 4.54
CA ILE A 74 15.98 19.48 5.70
C ILE A 74 17.14 20.38 5.25
N GLN A 75 17.90 19.99 4.22
CA GLN A 75 18.98 20.82 3.66
C GLN A 75 18.46 22.15 3.10
N ASN A 76 17.24 22.16 2.57
CA ASN A 76 16.57 23.37 2.07
C ASN A 76 15.79 24.15 3.16
N GLY A 77 16.11 23.91 4.45
CA GLY A 77 15.58 24.66 5.60
C GLY A 77 14.09 24.43 5.89
N MET A 78 13.52 23.31 5.47
CA MET A 78 12.12 22.99 5.71
C MET A 78 11.90 22.40 7.11
N SER A 79 10.82 22.80 7.80
CA SER A 79 10.49 22.23 9.11
C SER A 79 10.04 20.76 8.99
N ARG A 80 10.33 19.96 10.03
CA ARG A 80 10.00 18.53 10.09
C ARG A 80 8.50 18.25 9.92
N ASN A 81 7.66 19.10 10.52
CA ASN A 81 6.20 19.03 10.38
C ASN A 81 5.78 19.21 8.92
N ASN A 82 6.35 20.19 8.22
CA ASN A 82 6.02 20.43 6.82
C ASN A 82 6.51 19.29 5.92
N ILE A 83 7.65 18.66 6.23
CA ILE A 83 8.15 17.50 5.48
C ILE A 83 7.18 16.32 5.61
N PHE A 84 6.73 16.03 6.84
CA PHE A 84 5.74 14.99 7.07
C PHE A 84 4.42 15.30 6.36
N LEU A 85 3.92 16.53 6.48
CA LEU A 85 2.67 16.94 5.85
C LEU A 85 2.75 16.86 4.32
N SER A 86 3.89 17.27 3.74
CA SER A 86 4.15 17.11 2.30
C SER A 86 4.09 15.63 1.89
N SER A 87 4.58 14.72 2.74
CA SER A 87 4.53 13.28 2.48
C SER A 87 3.13 12.71 2.53
N LEU A 88 2.37 13.12 3.55
CA LEU A 88 1.01 12.65 3.76
C LEU A 88 0.12 13.11 2.59
N ILE A 89 0.18 14.39 2.25
CA ILE A 89 -0.61 14.96 1.15
C ILE A 89 -0.23 14.30 -0.18
N SER A 90 1.06 14.14 -0.49
CA SER A 90 1.48 13.53 -1.75
C SER A 90 1.08 12.06 -1.87
N ASN A 91 1.19 11.29 -0.78
CA ASN A 91 0.81 9.88 -0.79
C ASN A 91 -0.72 9.71 -0.88
N PHE A 92 -1.48 10.61 -0.23
CA PHE A 92 -2.92 10.64 -0.32
C PHE A 92 -3.39 10.94 -1.75
N THR A 93 -2.86 11.99 -2.38
CA THR A 93 -3.23 12.36 -3.76
C THR A 93 -2.81 11.29 -4.76
N LEU A 94 -1.62 10.70 -4.59
CA LEU A 94 -1.15 9.63 -5.46
C LEU A 94 -2.03 8.37 -5.36
N SER A 95 -2.44 8.00 -4.14
CA SER A 95 -3.34 6.85 -3.93
C SER A 95 -4.69 7.04 -4.63
N LEU A 96 -5.23 8.27 -4.61
CA LEU A 96 -6.47 8.61 -5.35
C LEU A 96 -6.29 8.50 -6.87
N ILE A 97 -5.17 8.99 -7.40
CA ILE A 97 -4.92 8.97 -8.85
C ILE A 97 -4.71 7.54 -9.35
N ILE A 98 -3.87 6.78 -8.65
CA ILE A 98 -3.60 5.38 -9.01
C ILE A 98 -4.88 4.56 -8.89
N SER A 99 -5.75 4.85 -7.91
CA SER A 99 -7.02 4.13 -7.80
C SER A 99 -7.97 4.41 -8.96
N CYS A 100 -8.06 5.67 -9.41
CA CYS A 100 -8.79 6.02 -10.63
C CYS A 100 -8.22 5.29 -11.86
N ILE A 101 -6.90 5.29 -12.04
CA ILE A 101 -6.25 4.68 -13.19
C ILE A 101 -6.49 3.16 -13.20
N LEU A 102 -6.31 2.47 -12.08
CA LEU A 102 -6.50 1.01 -12.01
C LEU A 102 -7.94 0.59 -12.28
N LEU A 103 -8.92 1.33 -11.77
CA LEU A 103 -10.32 1.09 -12.12
C LEU A 103 -10.61 1.34 -13.59
N GLY A 104 -10.05 2.42 -14.16
CA GLY A 104 -10.14 2.69 -15.59
C GLY A 104 -9.55 1.55 -16.42
N ILE A 105 -8.36 1.06 -16.06
CA ILE A 105 -7.72 -0.09 -16.70
C ILE A 105 -8.58 -1.35 -16.56
N LYS A 106 -9.17 -1.61 -15.39
CA LYS A 106 -10.06 -2.76 -15.20
C LYS A 106 -11.28 -2.70 -16.12
N GLN A 107 -11.99 -1.57 -16.12
CA GLN A 107 -13.21 -1.40 -16.92
C GLN A 107 -12.91 -1.47 -18.42
N PHE A 108 -11.90 -0.73 -18.86
CA PHE A 108 -11.52 -0.67 -20.27
C PHE A 108 -10.89 -1.98 -20.75
N GLY A 109 -10.04 -2.58 -19.93
CA GLY A 109 -9.42 -3.87 -20.20
C GLY A 109 -10.45 -4.99 -20.30
N ASN A 110 -11.36 -5.14 -19.33
CA ASN A 110 -12.37 -6.19 -19.41
C ASN A 110 -13.40 -5.97 -20.52
N GLY A 111 -13.57 -4.73 -21.01
CA GLY A 111 -14.41 -4.44 -22.18
C GLY A 111 -13.74 -4.72 -23.53
N LEU A 112 -12.42 -4.63 -23.62
CA LEU A 112 -11.66 -4.80 -24.88
C LEU A 112 -10.94 -6.14 -25.01
N LEU A 113 -10.52 -6.73 -23.89
CA LEU A 113 -9.78 -7.98 -23.87
C LEU A 113 -10.71 -9.14 -24.22
N THR A 114 -10.15 -10.17 -24.85
CA THR A 114 -10.90 -11.38 -25.20
C THR A 114 -11.50 -12.00 -23.94
N GLN A 115 -12.60 -12.75 -24.09
CA GLN A 115 -13.25 -13.48 -22.97
C GLN A 115 -12.30 -14.38 -22.17
N LYS A 116 -11.10 -14.65 -22.70
CA LYS A 116 -10.06 -15.50 -22.11
C LYS A 116 -9.12 -14.77 -21.14
N LEU A 117 -9.06 -13.43 -21.11
CA LEU A 117 -8.23 -12.69 -20.15
C LEU A 117 -9.10 -11.72 -19.33
N SER A 118 -9.15 -11.94 -18.01
CA SER A 118 -9.86 -11.06 -17.08
C SER A 118 -8.89 -10.32 -16.16
N LEU A 119 -9.03 -9.00 -16.11
CA LEU A 119 -8.33 -8.16 -15.15
C LEU A 119 -9.16 -8.10 -13.86
N THR A 120 -8.52 -8.49 -12.76
CA THR A 120 -9.15 -8.62 -11.46
C THR A 120 -8.48 -7.70 -10.45
N LEU A 121 -9.27 -7.33 -9.45
CA LEU A 121 -8.81 -6.64 -8.25
C LEU A 121 -9.22 -7.51 -7.07
N PHE A 122 -8.51 -8.62 -6.86
CA PHE A 122 -8.98 -9.77 -6.09
C PHE A 122 -9.63 -9.38 -4.75
N PHE A 123 -8.91 -8.64 -3.89
CA PHE A 123 -9.47 -8.24 -2.59
C PHE A 123 -10.57 -7.20 -2.67
N VAL A 124 -10.66 -6.42 -3.74
CA VAL A 124 -11.77 -5.47 -3.93
C VAL A 124 -13.01 -6.22 -4.40
N ASP A 125 -12.84 -7.11 -5.37
CA ASP A 125 -13.89 -7.87 -6.04
C ASP A 125 -14.65 -8.81 -5.08
N ILE A 126 -13.99 -9.30 -4.02
CA ILE A 126 -14.64 -10.09 -2.93
C ILE A 126 -15.72 -9.28 -2.19
N TYR A 127 -15.59 -7.96 -2.12
CA TYR A 127 -16.49 -7.09 -1.37
C TYR A 127 -17.45 -6.32 -2.28
N THR A 128 -17.02 -6.06 -3.51
CA THR A 128 -17.76 -5.21 -4.44
C THR A 128 -18.42 -6.08 -5.48
N LYS A 129 -19.73 -6.29 -5.31
CA LYS A 129 -20.63 -6.80 -6.35
C LYS A 129 -20.74 -5.78 -7.51
N GLU A 130 -19.62 -5.45 -8.14
CA GLU A 130 -19.44 -4.53 -9.26
C GLU A 130 -19.79 -3.04 -9.04
N ASN A 131 -20.10 -2.62 -7.82
CA ASN A 131 -20.30 -1.20 -7.54
C ASN A 131 -18.97 -0.43 -7.65
N LEU A 132 -18.93 0.49 -8.62
CA LEU A 132 -17.75 1.29 -8.97
C LEU A 132 -17.26 2.17 -7.82
N MET A 133 -18.19 2.82 -7.09
CA MET A 133 -17.80 3.75 -6.03
C MET A 133 -17.20 3.01 -4.83
N THR A 134 -17.78 1.87 -4.46
CA THR A 134 -17.21 1.03 -3.40
C THR A 134 -15.87 0.44 -3.82
N SER A 135 -15.71 0.09 -5.09
CA SER A 135 -14.45 -0.43 -5.63
C SER A 135 -13.36 0.64 -5.57
N PHE A 136 -13.70 1.87 -5.94
CA PHE A 136 -12.80 3.01 -5.89
C PHE A 136 -12.33 3.29 -4.48
N LEU A 137 -13.28 3.33 -3.54
CA LEU A 137 -13.01 3.67 -2.17
C LEU A 137 -12.17 2.58 -1.47
N LEU A 138 -12.46 1.30 -1.73
CA LEU A 138 -11.65 0.18 -1.23
C LEU A 138 -10.24 0.20 -1.81
N LEU A 139 -10.11 0.42 -3.11
CA LEU A 139 -8.82 0.42 -3.76
C LEU A 139 -7.97 1.61 -3.28
N PHE A 140 -8.60 2.79 -3.15
CA PHE A 140 -7.98 3.96 -2.54
C PHE A 140 -7.45 3.66 -1.13
N ILE A 141 -8.27 3.06 -0.25
CA ILE A 141 -7.84 2.81 1.13
C ILE A 141 -6.74 1.74 1.21
N PHE A 142 -6.77 0.72 0.35
CA PHE A 142 -5.70 -0.27 0.26
C PHE A 142 -4.37 0.35 -0.17
N LEU A 143 -4.38 1.22 -1.19
CA LEU A 143 -3.17 1.92 -1.64
C LEU A 143 -2.67 2.92 -0.59
N LEU A 144 -3.58 3.63 0.09
CA LEU A 144 -3.25 4.55 1.17
C LEU A 144 -2.58 3.80 2.33
N PHE A 145 -3.18 2.67 2.74
CA PHE A 145 -2.61 1.77 3.74
C PHE A 145 -1.22 1.26 3.33
N ALA A 146 -1.06 0.77 2.10
CA ALA A 146 0.22 0.32 1.56
C ALA A 146 1.29 1.43 1.62
N SER A 147 0.93 2.66 1.24
CA SER A 147 1.83 3.81 1.32
C SER A 147 2.27 4.13 2.75
N SER A 148 1.38 3.95 3.74
CA SER A 148 1.71 4.19 5.15
C SER A 148 2.66 3.15 5.72
N ILE A 149 2.52 1.88 5.33
CA ILE A 149 3.49 0.82 5.64
C ILE A 149 4.86 1.19 5.07
N GLY A 150 4.91 1.54 3.77
CA GLY A 150 6.15 1.96 3.12
C GLY A 150 6.81 3.15 3.82
N SER A 151 6.02 4.12 4.28
CA SER A 151 6.53 5.27 5.03
C SER A 151 7.20 4.88 6.34
N ILE A 152 6.59 3.99 7.14
CA ILE A 152 7.16 3.51 8.41
C ILE A 152 8.42 2.73 8.14
N MET A 153 8.38 1.80 7.19
CA MET A 153 9.55 1.00 6.81
C MET A 153 10.71 1.91 6.39
N GLY A 154 10.42 2.98 5.63
CA GLY A 154 11.42 3.96 5.20
C GLY A 154 12.04 4.72 6.38
N VAL A 155 11.22 5.25 7.30
CA VAL A 155 11.75 5.91 8.50
C VAL A 155 12.54 4.94 9.38
N PHE A 156 12.05 3.73 9.55
CA PHE A 156 12.71 2.69 10.35
C PHE A 156 14.10 2.35 9.78
N ASN A 157 14.17 2.12 8.47
CA ASN A 157 15.40 1.81 7.76
C ASN A 157 16.47 2.90 7.91
N ASP A 158 16.06 4.17 7.90
CA ASP A 158 16.98 5.29 8.03
C ASP A 158 17.44 5.52 9.48
N ARG A 159 16.56 5.27 10.46
CA ARG A 159 16.89 5.46 11.87
C ARG A 159 17.78 4.34 12.40
N VAL A 160 17.44 3.09 12.10
CA VAL A 160 18.13 1.93 12.68
C VAL A 160 19.19 1.40 11.73
N THR A 161 20.46 1.60 12.08
CA THR A 161 21.62 1.16 11.29
C THR A 161 22.47 0.13 12.03
N GLY A 162 23.20 -0.69 11.26
CA GLY A 162 24.13 -1.70 11.80
C GLY A 162 23.45 -2.88 12.47
N TYR A 163 24.12 -3.46 13.47
CA TYR A 163 23.67 -4.67 14.19
C TYR A 163 22.30 -4.49 14.87
N LYS A 164 21.96 -3.28 15.34
CA LYS A 164 20.65 -2.97 15.93
C LYS A 164 19.50 -3.26 14.96
N LYS A 165 19.72 -3.04 13.65
CA LYS A 165 18.73 -3.31 12.61
C LYS A 165 18.45 -4.81 12.49
N LEU A 166 19.50 -5.62 12.53
CA LEU A 166 19.39 -7.07 12.47
C LEU A 166 18.61 -7.61 13.67
N PHE A 167 18.90 -7.12 14.88
CA PHE A 167 18.16 -7.51 16.08
C PHE A 167 16.67 -7.16 16.00
N VAL A 168 16.32 -5.96 15.52
CA VAL A 168 14.90 -5.58 15.41
C VAL A 168 14.19 -6.41 14.33
N ILE A 169 14.82 -6.64 13.18
CA ILE A 169 14.25 -7.50 12.13
C ILE A 169 14.07 -8.93 12.66
N ALA A 170 15.07 -9.49 13.33
CA ALA A 170 14.98 -10.81 13.95
C ALA A 170 13.83 -10.86 14.95
N THR A 171 13.70 -9.85 15.82
CA THR A 171 12.58 -9.76 16.77
C THR A 171 11.24 -9.73 16.05
N LEU A 172 11.12 -8.96 14.97
CA LEU A 172 9.88 -8.85 14.19
C LEU A 172 9.49 -10.19 13.54
N ILE A 173 10.47 -10.95 13.04
CA ILE A 173 10.27 -12.30 12.48
C ILE A 173 9.81 -13.30 13.55
N MET A 174 10.18 -13.09 14.82
CA MET A 174 9.75 -13.95 15.93
C MET A 174 8.34 -13.63 16.44
N ILE A 175 7.77 -12.46 16.12
CA ILE A 175 6.42 -12.07 16.58
C ILE A 175 5.35 -13.10 16.17
N PRO A 176 5.26 -13.58 14.92
CA PRO A 176 4.29 -14.61 14.54
C PRO A 176 4.38 -15.88 15.38
N ILE A 177 5.60 -16.31 15.76
CA ILE A 177 5.81 -17.48 16.61
C ILE A 177 5.23 -17.22 18.00
N LEU A 178 5.53 -16.07 18.60
CA LEU A 178 4.99 -15.67 19.89
C LEU A 178 3.46 -15.59 19.87
N VAL A 179 2.89 -14.95 18.85
CA VAL A 179 1.42 -14.85 18.66
C VAL A 179 0.81 -16.24 18.53
N SER A 180 1.41 -17.14 17.76
CA SER A 180 0.90 -18.50 17.58
C SER A 180 0.89 -19.31 18.89
N LEU A 181 1.89 -19.12 19.74
CA LEU A 181 1.97 -19.76 21.06
C LEU A 181 0.90 -19.18 22.00
N LEU A 182 0.74 -17.85 22.02
CA LEU A 182 -0.28 -17.18 22.82
C LEU A 182 -1.69 -17.66 22.46
N VAL A 183 -2.00 -17.79 21.16
CA VAL A 183 -3.30 -18.29 20.68
C VAL A 183 -3.59 -19.72 21.14
N LYS A 184 -2.56 -20.55 21.39
CA LYS A 184 -2.73 -21.91 21.92
C LYS A 184 -3.00 -21.95 23.42
N ILE A 185 -2.51 -20.96 24.17
CA ILE A 185 -2.61 -20.91 25.64
C ILE A 185 -3.92 -20.23 26.09
N ILE A 186 -4.45 -19.32 25.27
CA ILE A 186 -5.66 -18.55 25.54
C ILE A 186 -6.92 -19.45 25.60
N SER A 187 -7.88 -19.07 26.45
CA SER A 187 -9.15 -19.78 26.60
C SER A 187 -9.99 -19.81 25.30
N PRO A 188 -10.79 -20.87 25.08
CA PRO A 188 -11.62 -20.99 23.88
C PRO A 188 -12.56 -19.79 23.64
N ASP A 189 -13.17 -19.26 24.70
CA ASP A 189 -14.11 -18.13 24.61
C ASP A 189 -13.42 -16.82 24.21
N PHE A 190 -12.20 -16.61 24.69
CA PHE A 190 -11.42 -15.44 24.30
C PHE A 190 -10.91 -15.56 22.86
N LYS A 191 -10.57 -16.79 22.44
CA LYS A 191 -10.19 -17.07 21.05
C LYS A 191 -11.34 -16.76 20.08
N THR A 192 -12.56 -17.24 20.34
CA THR A 192 -13.71 -16.95 19.47
C THR A 192 -14.01 -15.45 19.44
N SER A 193 -13.88 -14.76 20.57
CA SER A 193 -14.02 -13.31 20.65
C SER A 193 -13.01 -12.56 19.78
N ILE A 194 -11.72 -12.90 19.85
CA ILE A 194 -10.67 -12.32 18.99
C ILE A 194 -10.94 -12.59 17.51
N PHE A 195 -11.23 -13.85 17.14
CA PHE A 195 -11.49 -14.18 15.74
C PHE A 195 -12.72 -13.45 15.20
N SER A 196 -13.78 -13.35 16.00
CA SER A 196 -14.98 -12.60 15.63
C SER A 196 -14.68 -11.10 15.45
N PHE A 197 -13.82 -10.53 16.28
CA PHE A 197 -13.38 -9.14 16.15
C PHE A 197 -12.57 -8.93 14.86
N ILE A 198 -11.62 -9.82 14.56
CA ILE A 198 -10.83 -9.77 13.33
C ILE A 198 -11.74 -9.86 12.10
N LEU A 199 -12.65 -10.84 12.05
CA LEU A 199 -13.58 -11.01 10.93
C LEU A 199 -14.48 -9.77 10.74
N LYS A 200 -15.04 -9.24 11.83
CA LYS A 200 -15.84 -8.00 11.79
C LYS A 200 -15.03 -6.79 11.31
N SER A 201 -13.75 -6.69 11.72
CA SER A 201 -12.85 -5.62 11.28
C SER A 201 -12.53 -5.73 9.79
N LEU A 202 -12.38 -6.96 9.28
CA LEU A 202 -12.24 -7.23 7.85
C LEU A 202 -13.57 -7.06 7.09
N GLY A 203 -14.68 -6.80 7.78
CA GLY A 203 -15.99 -6.66 7.15
C GLY A 203 -16.60 -7.98 6.68
N ILE A 204 -16.13 -9.11 7.21
CA ILE A 204 -16.67 -10.44 6.89
C ILE A 204 -17.76 -10.76 7.90
N TYR A 205 -19.00 -10.86 7.42
CA TYR A 205 -20.17 -11.23 8.23
C TYR A 205 -20.88 -12.45 7.62
N PRO A 206 -21.60 -13.24 8.45
CA PRO A 206 -22.40 -14.37 7.95
C PRO A 206 -23.44 -13.96 6.88
N ASP A 207 -24.02 -12.76 7.02
CA ASP A 207 -25.04 -12.22 6.11
C ASP A 207 -24.47 -11.58 4.83
N GLY A 208 -23.14 -11.60 4.67
CA GLY A 208 -22.42 -11.05 3.53
C GLY A 208 -21.37 -10.00 3.90
N ASN A 209 -20.44 -9.76 2.98
CA ASN A 209 -19.32 -8.86 3.21
C ASN A 209 -19.76 -7.39 3.22
N LYS A 210 -19.37 -6.66 4.28
CA LYS A 210 -19.63 -5.24 4.47
C LYS A 210 -18.36 -4.42 4.19
N PRO A 211 -18.22 -3.81 3.00
CA PRO A 211 -16.99 -3.12 2.61
C PRO A 211 -16.65 -1.94 3.53
N PHE A 212 -17.65 -1.25 4.07
CA PHE A 212 -17.45 -0.08 4.91
C PHE A 212 -16.72 -0.39 6.23
N SER A 213 -16.93 -1.58 6.81
CA SER A 213 -16.20 -1.99 8.03
C SER A 213 -14.71 -2.14 7.75
N LEU A 214 -14.35 -2.74 6.61
CA LEU A 214 -12.95 -2.89 6.19
C LEU A 214 -12.31 -1.53 5.92
N VAL A 215 -13.02 -0.63 5.23
CA VAL A 215 -12.57 0.75 5.00
C VAL A 215 -12.25 1.45 6.31
N LEU A 216 -13.18 1.41 7.27
CA LEU A 216 -13.00 2.06 8.55
C LEU A 216 -11.78 1.50 9.30
N SER A 217 -11.65 0.16 9.31
CA SER A 217 -10.50 -0.50 9.97
C SER A 217 -9.16 -0.07 9.36
N LEU A 218 -9.05 -0.09 8.03
CA LEU A 218 -7.83 0.31 7.32
C LEU A 218 -7.54 1.80 7.47
N PHE A 219 -8.57 2.64 7.53
CA PHE A 219 -8.43 4.07 7.77
C PHE A 219 -7.92 4.38 9.19
N VAL A 220 -8.44 3.69 10.20
CA VAL A 220 -7.94 3.80 11.58
C VAL A 220 -6.49 3.36 11.65
N ILE A 221 -6.14 2.23 11.03
CA ILE A 221 -4.76 1.75 10.99
C ILE A 221 -3.86 2.77 10.27
N PHE A 222 -4.30 3.33 9.13
CA PHE A 222 -3.59 4.39 8.42
C PHE A 222 -3.29 5.60 9.32
N ILE A 223 -4.27 6.06 10.12
CA ILE A 223 -4.08 7.17 11.07
C ILE A 223 -3.01 6.80 12.10
N VAL A 224 -3.12 5.63 12.73
CA VAL A 224 -2.16 5.15 13.73
C VAL A 224 -0.75 5.07 13.14
N LEU A 225 -0.61 4.48 11.95
CA LEU A 225 0.67 4.37 11.26
C LEU A 225 1.24 5.76 10.91
N SER A 226 0.39 6.69 10.48
CA SER A 226 0.81 8.06 10.18
C SER A 226 1.28 8.82 11.43
N ILE A 227 0.62 8.63 12.57
CA ILE A 227 1.05 9.19 13.86
C ILE A 227 2.40 8.61 14.27
N ILE A 228 2.59 7.30 14.14
CA ILE A 228 3.88 6.64 14.43
C ILE A 228 4.97 7.22 13.53
N THR A 229 4.74 7.33 12.21
CA THR A 229 5.67 7.95 11.26
C THR A 229 6.01 9.39 11.65
N TYR A 230 5.02 10.17 12.09
CA TYR A 230 5.24 11.54 12.57
C TYR A 230 6.15 11.57 13.80
N LEU A 231 5.84 10.78 14.83
CA LEU A 231 6.61 10.70 16.06
C LEU A 231 8.05 10.24 15.79
N MET A 232 8.23 9.29 14.86
CA MET A 232 9.56 8.84 14.46
C MET A 232 10.34 9.93 13.71
N ASN A 233 9.68 10.75 12.91
CA ASN A 233 10.33 11.85 12.20
C ASN A 233 10.67 13.05 13.12
N TYR A 234 9.89 13.27 14.18
CA TYR A 234 10.08 14.41 15.09
C TYR A 234 11.50 14.45 15.68
N LYS A 235 12.03 13.32 16.16
CA LYS A 235 13.40 13.19 16.68
C LYS A 235 14.37 12.50 15.72
N ARG A 236 14.14 12.53 14.41
CA ARG A 236 15.04 11.91 13.42
C ARG A 236 16.40 12.61 13.40
N GLU A 237 17.47 11.85 13.56
CA GLU A 237 18.85 12.37 13.46
C GLU A 237 19.15 12.77 12.01
N ILE A 238 19.87 13.88 11.85
CA ILE A 238 20.37 14.31 10.54
C ILE A 238 21.72 13.63 10.35
N LYS A 239 21.71 12.41 9.80
CA LYS A 239 22.95 11.71 9.44
C LYS A 239 23.57 12.41 8.23
N ARG A 240 24.73 13.05 8.41
CA ARG A 240 25.57 13.50 7.29
C ARG A 240 26.09 12.25 6.57
N ILE A 241 26.03 12.27 5.25
CA ILE A 241 26.77 11.28 4.45
C ILE A 241 28.23 11.67 4.65
N ASN A 242 28.97 10.90 5.45
CA ASN A 242 30.42 10.96 5.38
C ASN A 242 30.77 10.41 3.98
N ALA A 243 31.38 11.28 3.17
CA ALA A 243 32.00 10.90 1.92
C ALA A 243 33.07 9.83 2.16
#